data_AF-A0A1Z4F2D7-F1
#
_entry.id   AF-A0A1Z4F2D7-F1
#
_cell.length_a   1.000
_cell.length_b   1.000
_cell.length_c   1.000
_cell.angle_alpha   90.00
_cell.angle_beta   90.00
_cell.angle_gamma   90.00
#
_symmetry.space_group_name_H-M   'P 1'
#
loop_
_entity.id
_entity.type
_entity.pdbx_description
1 polymer ?
#
loop_
_entity_poly.entity_id
_entity_poly.type
_entity_poly.pdbx_seq_one_letter_code
_entity_poly.pdbx_strand_id
1 'polypeptide(L)'
;MVLGVVRVDNWRQTPAGVVRRYVNAYRAKRKPDGHGHVHGANMGFRADKYWKEGGFAAIGSGEDVDLAQRFELRNYRIHRDEALSVETSARLVGRAPEGFAAYLRSFSRREGAG
;
A
#
# COMPACT_ATOMS: atom_id res chain seq x y z
N MET A 1 7.18 13.55 -4.53
CA MET A 1 6.18 12.75 -3.79
C MET A 1 6.85 12.19 -2.56
N VAL A 2 6.09 12.02 -1.49
CA VAL A 2 6.48 11.34 -0.26
C VAL A 2 5.54 10.15 -0.11
N LEU A 3 6.12 8.99 0.17
CA LEU A 3 5.40 7.74 0.41
C LEU A 3 5.82 7.20 1.75
N GLY A 4 4.85 6.88 2.59
CA GLY A 4 5.08 6.18 3.84
C GLY A 4 4.46 4.79 3.86
N VAL A 5 4.50 4.16 5.03
CA VAL A 5 4.01 2.80 5.28
C VAL A 5 2.69 2.79 6.06
N VAL A 6 2.05 1.64 6.13
CA VAL A 6 0.95 1.39 7.08
C VAL A 6 1.40 0.47 8.20
N ARG A 7 0.81 0.68 9.38
CA ARG A 7 0.86 -0.25 10.51
C ARG A 7 -0.55 -0.78 10.75
N VAL A 8 -0.65 -2.04 11.08
CA VAL A 8 -1.95 -2.65 11.38
C VAL A 8 -2.20 -2.58 12.88
N ASP A 9 -3.34 -2.02 13.25
CA ASP A 9 -3.73 -1.69 14.63
C ASP A 9 -4.07 -2.91 15.49
N ASN A 10 -4.77 -3.89 14.91
CA ASN A 10 -5.40 -4.97 15.65
C ASN A 10 -5.54 -6.24 14.79
N TRP A 11 -4.78 -7.27 15.15
CA TRP A 11 -4.80 -8.57 14.49
C TRP A 11 -5.70 -9.61 15.14
N ARG A 12 -6.47 -9.26 16.19
CA ARG A 12 -7.19 -10.24 17.05
C ARG A 12 -8.11 -11.20 16.28
N GLN A 13 -8.67 -10.77 15.16
CA GLN A 13 -9.58 -11.56 14.33
C GLN A 13 -8.88 -12.21 13.12
N THR A 14 -7.55 -12.12 13.03
CA THR A 14 -6.76 -12.65 11.91
C THR A 14 -5.96 -13.88 12.36
N PRO A 15 -6.05 -15.03 11.66
CA PRO A 15 -5.25 -16.21 11.99
C PRO A 15 -3.75 -15.93 11.98
N ALA A 16 -3.00 -16.52 12.92
CA ALA A 16 -1.57 -16.26 13.08
C ALA A 16 -0.72 -16.60 11.84
N GLY A 17 -1.12 -17.62 11.07
CA GLY A 17 -0.49 -17.97 9.79
C GLY A 17 -0.60 -16.84 8.76
N VAL A 18 -1.79 -16.26 8.64
CA VAL A 18 -2.08 -15.10 7.78
C VAL A 18 -1.25 -13.88 8.18
N VAL A 19 -1.19 -13.54 9.48
CA VAL A 19 -0.38 -12.43 9.99
C VAL A 19 1.10 -12.61 9.62
N ARG A 20 1.64 -13.81 9.83
CA ARG A 20 3.05 -14.12 9.54
C ARG A 20 3.37 -13.97 8.05
N ARG A 21 2.52 -14.50 7.18
CA ARG A 21 2.68 -14.39 5.72
C ARG A 21 2.58 -12.92 5.28
N TYR A 22 1.63 -12.17 5.81
CA TYR A 22 1.51 -10.74 5.57
C TYR A 22 2.79 -10.00 5.99
N VAL A 23 3.27 -10.18 7.22
CA VAL A 23 4.47 -9.49 7.73
C VAL A 23 5.69 -9.82 6.88
N ASN A 24 5.87 -11.09 6.51
CA ASN A 24 6.98 -11.52 5.66
C ASN A 24 6.90 -10.87 4.27
N ALA A 25 5.73 -10.94 3.62
CA ALA A 25 5.52 -10.32 2.31
C ALA A 25 5.67 -8.79 2.35
N TYR A 26 5.24 -8.16 3.45
CA TYR A 26 5.34 -6.72 3.64
C TYR A 26 6.81 -6.28 3.81
N ARG A 27 7.60 -7.02 4.61
CA ARG A 27 9.04 -6.79 4.78
C ARG A 27 9.85 -7.10 3.52
N ALA A 28 9.43 -8.07 2.71
CA ALA A 28 10.10 -8.39 1.45
C ALA A 28 10.07 -7.25 0.43
N LYS A 29 9.18 -6.25 0.60
CA LYS A 29 9.13 -5.05 -0.25
C LYS A 29 10.06 -3.93 0.22
N ARG A 30 10.88 -4.14 1.26
CA ARG A 30 11.94 -3.19 1.63
C ARG A 30 13.00 -3.10 0.55
N LYS A 31 13.58 -1.91 0.36
CA LYS A 31 14.64 -1.62 -0.60
C LYS A 31 15.78 -0.87 0.10
N PRO A 32 17.01 -0.87 -0.45
CA PRO A 32 18.12 -0.11 0.12
C PRO A 32 17.81 1.40 0.30
N ASP A 33 16.97 1.94 -0.57
CA ASP A 33 16.54 3.34 -0.61
C ASP A 33 15.13 3.58 -0.02
N GLY A 34 14.58 2.62 0.75
CA GLY A 34 13.31 2.76 1.44
C GLY A 34 12.41 1.53 1.27
N HIS A 35 11.25 1.70 0.62
CA HIS A 35 10.27 0.62 0.45
C HIS A 35 9.51 0.70 -0.88
N GLY A 36 9.07 -0.45 -1.39
CA GLY A 36 8.22 -0.56 -2.57
C GLY A 36 6.71 -0.37 -2.31
N HIS A 37 6.31 -0.03 -1.10
CA HIS A 37 4.90 0.21 -0.78
C HIS A 37 4.38 1.54 -1.34
N VAL A 38 3.10 1.54 -1.72
CA VAL A 38 2.31 2.73 -2.04
C VAL A 38 0.99 2.57 -1.29
N HIS A 39 0.65 3.57 -0.48
CA HIS A 39 -0.59 3.59 0.28
C HIS A 39 -1.19 4.99 0.16
N GLY A 40 -2.35 5.14 -0.47
CA GLY A 40 -3.00 6.43 -0.66
C GLY A 40 -3.29 7.15 0.66
N ALA A 41 -3.51 6.40 1.75
CA ALA A 41 -3.68 6.94 3.10
C ALA A 41 -2.41 7.55 3.70
N ASN A 42 -1.23 7.30 3.12
CA ASN A 42 0.07 7.81 3.57
C ASN A 42 0.94 8.22 2.37
N MET A 43 0.39 9.15 1.58
CA MET A 43 1.01 9.70 0.40
C MET A 43 0.87 11.22 0.41
N GLY A 44 1.94 11.92 0.03
CA GLY A 44 1.94 13.36 -0.16
C GLY A 44 2.63 13.75 -1.47
N PHE A 45 2.11 14.75 -2.17
CA PHE A 45 2.73 15.26 -3.39
C PHE A 45 2.37 16.72 -3.59
N ARG A 46 3.17 17.42 -4.40
CA ARG A 46 2.87 18.80 -4.75
C ARG A 46 1.66 18.86 -5.68
N ALA A 47 0.73 19.75 -5.40
CA ALA A 47 -0.51 19.91 -6.18
C ALA A 47 -0.24 20.24 -7.66
N ASP A 48 0.77 21.06 -7.97
CA ASP A 48 1.12 21.39 -9.36
C ASP A 48 1.56 20.15 -10.16
N LYS A 49 2.26 19.21 -9.53
CA LYS A 49 2.67 17.96 -10.17
C LYS A 49 1.49 16.99 -10.32
N TYR A 50 0.60 16.95 -9.34
CA TYR A 50 -0.63 16.15 -9.42
C TYR A 50 -1.48 16.54 -10.64
N TRP A 51 -1.76 17.84 -10.78
CA TRP A 51 -2.55 18.35 -11.91
C TRP A 51 -1.82 18.20 -13.24
N LYS A 52 -0.50 18.39 -13.27
CA LYS A 52 0.31 18.18 -14.49
C LYS A 52 0.25 16.73 -14.99
N GLU A 53 0.17 15.74 -14.11
CA GLU A 53 0.05 14.33 -14.50
C GLU A 53 -1.41 13.89 -14.73
N GLY A 54 -2.39 14.79 -14.63
CA GLY A 54 -3.80 14.46 -14.87
C GLY A 54 -4.55 13.91 -13.65
N GLY A 55 -3.99 14.06 -12.45
CA GLY A 55 -4.63 13.64 -11.21
C GLY A 55 -4.68 12.12 -11.00
N PHE A 56 -5.60 11.64 -10.17
CA PHE A 56 -5.87 10.21 -9.99
C PHE A 56 -6.66 9.67 -11.18
N ALA A 57 -6.28 8.50 -11.68
CA ALA A 57 -7.04 7.82 -12.71
C ALA A 57 -8.42 7.39 -12.17
N ALA A 58 -9.47 7.49 -12.99
CA ALA A 58 -10.82 7.06 -12.64
C ALA A 58 -10.95 5.53 -12.77
N ILE A 59 -10.21 4.79 -11.95
CA ILE A 59 -10.18 3.32 -11.91
C ILE A 59 -10.77 2.78 -10.61
N GLY A 60 -11.21 1.53 -10.61
CA GLY A 60 -11.91 0.92 -9.46
C GLY A 60 -11.01 0.62 -8.25
N SER A 61 -9.70 0.51 -8.44
CA SER A 61 -8.69 0.31 -7.38
C SER A 61 -7.29 0.59 -7.93
N GLY A 62 -6.39 1.06 -7.06
CA GLY A 62 -4.96 1.23 -7.39
C GLY A 62 -4.62 2.57 -8.03
N GLU A 63 -5.49 3.56 -7.87
CA GLU A 63 -5.30 4.93 -8.38
C GLU A 63 -4.06 5.61 -7.78
N ASP A 64 -3.72 5.28 -6.53
CA ASP A 64 -2.52 5.72 -5.83
C ASP A 64 -1.25 5.09 -6.42
N VAL A 65 -1.28 3.78 -6.69
CA VAL A 65 -0.20 3.04 -7.35
C VAL A 65 0.03 3.58 -8.76
N ASP A 66 -1.02 3.80 -9.53
CA ASP A 66 -0.95 4.40 -10.87
C ASP A 66 -0.29 5.79 -10.85
N LEU A 67 -0.71 6.66 -9.93
CA LEU A 67 -0.11 7.99 -9.80
C LEU A 67 1.38 7.91 -9.42
N ALA A 68 1.74 7.03 -8.49
CA ALA A 68 3.14 6.81 -8.10
C ALA A 68 3.99 6.33 -9.29
N GLN A 69 3.49 5.37 -10.08
CA GLN A 69 4.17 4.88 -11.28
C GLN A 69 4.35 5.98 -12.32
N ARG A 70 3.34 6.81 -12.58
CA ARG A 70 3.48 7.96 -13.49
C ARG A 70 4.52 8.95 -12.99
N PHE A 71 4.57 9.22 -11.69
CA PHE A 71 5.62 10.07 -11.11
C PHE A 71 7.03 9.47 -11.26
N GLU A 72 7.17 8.15 -11.11
CA GLU A 72 8.44 7.43 -11.35
C GLU A 72 8.86 7.54 -12.83
N LEU A 73 7.95 7.27 -13.76
CA LEU A 73 8.19 7.36 -15.21
C LEU A 73 8.58 8.78 -15.67
N ARG A 74 8.14 9.82 -14.95
CA ARG A 74 8.51 11.22 -15.20
C ARG A 74 9.78 11.66 -14.48
N ASN A 75 10.47 10.75 -13.78
CA ASN A 75 11.66 11.03 -12.99
C ASN A 75 11.44 12.14 -11.94
N TYR A 76 10.23 12.26 -11.39
CA TYR A 76 10.02 13.15 -10.24
C TYR A 76 10.69 12.58 -9.00
N ARG A 77 11.16 13.47 -8.11
CA ARG A 77 11.73 13.05 -6.83
C ARG A 77 10.65 12.36 -5.98
N ILE A 78 10.90 11.12 -5.61
CA ILE A 78 10.07 10.34 -4.68
C ILE A 78 10.91 10.00 -3.45
N HIS A 79 10.45 10.43 -2.29
CA HIS A 79 11.02 10.07 -1.00
C HIS A 79 10.16 8.97 -0.37
N ARG A 80 10.77 7.83 -0.05
CA ARG A 80 10.12 6.66 0.55
C ARG A 80 10.66 6.52 1.96
N ASP A 81 9.82 6.70 2.97
CA ASP A 81 10.24 6.76 4.37
C ASP A 81 9.36 5.85 5.25
N GLU A 82 9.99 4.85 5.87
CA GLU A 82 9.31 3.93 6.78
C GLU A 82 8.96 4.55 8.14
N ALA A 83 9.61 5.66 8.52
CA ALA A 83 9.28 6.39 9.73
C ALA A 83 7.93 7.11 9.59
N LEU A 84 7.55 7.49 8.36
CA LEU A 84 6.22 8.01 8.05
C LEU A 84 5.23 6.85 8.00
N SER A 85 4.37 6.76 9.01
CA SER A 85 3.40 5.67 9.09
C SER A 85 2.02 6.14 9.54
N VAL A 86 0.99 5.50 9.02
CA VAL A 86 -0.39 5.62 9.51
C VAL A 86 -0.91 4.27 9.97
N GLU A 87 -1.87 4.28 10.87
CA GLU A 87 -2.56 3.07 11.32
C GLU A 87 -3.71 2.70 10.39
N THR A 88 -3.92 1.40 10.18
CA THR A 88 -5.03 0.86 9.39
C THR A 88 -5.60 -0.39 10.03
N SER A 89 -6.92 -0.57 9.91
CA SER A 89 -7.62 -1.74 10.44
C SER A 89 -7.30 -3.02 9.66
N ALA A 90 -7.18 -4.17 10.33
CA ALA A 90 -7.08 -5.50 9.71
C ALA A 90 -8.40 -6.03 9.12
N ARG A 91 -9.34 -5.16 8.72
CA ARG A 91 -10.68 -5.57 8.26
C ARG A 91 -10.60 -6.39 6.97
N LEU A 92 -11.36 -7.49 6.93
CA LEU A 92 -11.47 -8.35 5.74
C LEU A 92 -12.60 -7.93 4.80
N VAL A 93 -13.42 -6.96 5.18
CA VAL A 93 -14.44 -6.34 4.33
C VAL A 93 -14.06 -4.88 4.11
N GLY A 94 -13.92 -4.47 2.85
CA GLY A 94 -13.47 -3.13 2.47
C GLY A 94 -14.22 -2.62 1.25
N ARG A 95 -14.16 -1.30 1.04
CA ARG A 95 -14.86 -0.62 -0.06
C ARG A 95 -14.17 -0.77 -1.41
N ALA A 96 -12.84 -0.74 -1.42
CA ALA A 96 -12.04 -0.95 -2.62
C ALA A 96 -11.97 -2.45 -2.96
N PRO A 97 -12.43 -2.88 -4.14
CA PRO A 97 -12.46 -4.29 -4.53
C PRO A 97 -11.10 -5.00 -4.39
N GLU A 98 -10.02 -4.31 -4.74
CA GLU A 98 -8.64 -4.83 -4.71
C GLU A 98 -7.76 -4.14 -3.64
N GLY A 99 -8.38 -3.45 -2.68
CA GLY A 99 -7.68 -2.73 -1.63
C GLY A 99 -7.13 -3.62 -0.51
N PHE A 100 -6.73 -2.99 0.60
CA PHE A 100 -6.06 -3.67 1.72
C PHE A 100 -6.81 -4.91 2.26
N ALA A 101 -8.14 -4.85 2.34
CA ALA A 101 -8.95 -6.00 2.76
C ALA A 101 -8.80 -7.20 1.80
N ALA A 102 -8.79 -6.95 0.49
CA ALA A 102 -8.56 -7.99 -0.52
C ALA A 102 -7.14 -8.55 -0.45
N TYR A 103 -6.16 -7.68 -0.20
CA TYR A 103 -4.77 -8.07 0.02
C TYR A 103 -4.63 -9.01 1.23
N LEU A 104 -5.27 -8.69 2.36
CA LEU A 104 -5.30 -9.58 3.53
C LEU A 104 -5.96 -10.93 3.24
N ARG A 105 -7.12 -10.94 2.57
CA ARG A 105 -7.81 -12.18 2.14
C ARG A 105 -6.94 -13.07 1.24
N SER A 106 -6.03 -12.48 0.46
CA SER A 106 -5.13 -13.25 -0.41
C SER A 106 -4.19 -14.17 0.39
N PHE A 107 -3.84 -13.80 1.62
CA PHE A 107 -2.99 -14.62 2.50
C PHE A 107 -3.78 -15.75 3.17
N SER A 108 -5.07 -15.54 3.44
CA SER A 108 -5.96 -16.61 3.95
C SER A 108 -6.16 -17.72 2.91
N ARG A 109 -6.33 -17.36 1.63
CA ARG A 109 -6.48 -18.36 0.55
C ARG A 109 -5.23 -19.21 0.32
N ARG A 110 -4.05 -18.71 0.67
CA ARG A 110 -2.78 -19.47 0.59
C ARG A 110 -2.59 -20.48 1.72
N GLU A 111 -3.49 -20.54 2.70
CA GLU A 111 -3.47 -21.52 3.80
C GLU A 111 -4.22 -22.82 3.43
N GLY A 112 -5.20 -22.78 2.52
CA GLY A 112 -5.98 -23.96 2.12
C GLY A 112 -5.37 -24.82 1.00
N ALA A 113 -4.11 -24.56 0.62
CA ALA A 113 -3.39 -25.28 -0.44
C ALA A 113 -2.18 -26.06 0.10
N GLY A 114 -2.22 -26.45 1.37
CA GLY A 114 -1.19 -27.25 2.05
C GLY A 114 -1.80 -28.46 2.74
#